data_AF-A0AAD4M9H3-F1
#
_entry.id   AF-A0AAD4M9H3-F1
#
_cell.length_a   1.000
_cell.length_b   1.000
_cell.length_c   1.000
_cell.angle_alpha   90.00
_cell.angle_beta   90.00
_cell.angle_gamma   90.00
#
_symmetry.space_group_name_H-M   'P 1'
#
loop_
_entity.id
_entity.type
_entity.pdbx_description
1 polymer ?
#
loop_
_entity_poly.entity_id
_entity_poly.type
_entity_poly.pdbx_seq_one_letter_code
_entity_poly.pdbx_strand_id
1 'polypeptide(L)'
;MAEPRARSESLADSTEDNPLTIRLPNPRSFLARQSQWKGRRGKPRCDHCRLNNLKCDRVLPTCNHCSWANRECKYTPLPTPAHRGIPRCDRCRFHNLKCDRNLPVCNHCTEDDGAECNYTPKKRHKVPTDHALPIKDRTPVPYTTKSASFLVSELPEEEKYSTGNWIAEHPEGTRGNALVGVHEIDSTGSQNSENEDDNMDEDNTMVHSRNDQPKSGPDTVGPRNQYDATCTTTRHIEPWYHSDFAPLPRTVLQGIRTANPSEMPVRHDYDKALWKFLSELPAELREISAFAPEVYAGLAQAVEKGNTSTLSERVKSWVTHHHVRTGSRKYRLLLLPREQYFIIRPEKEEKLRNEFIAEVDGDVFLNKPSSANGQAKQAPLEGATAFVRVPVSPQIYDTLVYAHKNHSTPSTTLTQIRQGYITWPMIELFHRLCPVCTSRSKVATH
;
A
#
# COMPACT_ATOMS: atom_id res chain seq x y z
N MET A 1 -17.32 -67.34 51.87
CA MET A 1 -17.15 -66.18 50.96
C MET A 1 -16.06 -65.30 51.57
N ALA A 2 -14.98 -65.13 50.80
CA ALA A 2 -13.72 -64.44 51.12
C ALA A 2 -13.95 -62.94 51.41
N GLU A 3 -13.11 -62.17 52.10
CA GLU A 3 -11.64 -62.14 52.27
C GLU A 3 -11.31 -61.08 53.37
N PRO A 4 -10.18 -61.14 54.10
CA PRO A 4 -9.82 -60.16 55.13
C PRO A 4 -8.86 -59.07 54.63
N ARG A 5 -9.03 -57.84 55.15
CA ARG A 5 -8.20 -56.65 54.86
C ARG A 5 -6.85 -56.69 55.59
N ALA A 6 -5.76 -56.66 54.84
CA ALA A 6 -4.43 -56.30 55.32
C ALA A 6 -4.13 -54.82 54.99
N ARG A 7 -3.62 -54.11 56.00
CA ARG A 7 -3.30 -52.68 56.02
C ARG A 7 -1.77 -52.58 55.98
N SER A 8 -1.23 -51.87 54.99
CA SER A 8 0.21 -51.56 54.90
C SER A 8 0.41 -50.06 54.76
N GLU A 9 1.44 -49.61 55.45
CA GLU A 9 1.84 -48.24 55.77
C GLU A 9 2.52 -47.53 54.60
N SER A 10 2.43 -46.20 54.55
CA SER A 10 3.57 -45.34 54.16
C SER A 10 3.34 -43.88 54.55
N LEU A 11 4.11 -43.44 55.54
CA LEU A 11 4.87 -42.18 55.63
C LEU A 11 4.18 -40.87 55.22
N ALA A 12 3.77 -40.12 56.23
CA ALA A 12 3.57 -38.68 56.15
C ALA A 12 4.91 -37.97 56.42
N ASP A 13 5.37 -37.16 55.45
CA ASP A 13 6.38 -36.14 55.67
C ASP A 13 5.70 -34.78 55.48
N SER A 14 5.64 -34.03 56.58
CA SER A 14 4.97 -32.74 56.72
C SER A 14 6.03 -31.69 56.97
N THR A 15 6.55 -31.07 55.91
CA THR A 15 7.26 -29.80 55.97
C THR A 15 6.27 -28.68 55.72
N GLU A 16 5.87 -28.02 56.81
CA GLU A 16 5.04 -26.82 56.82
C GLU A 16 5.81 -25.65 56.18
N ASP A 17 5.36 -25.23 54.99
CA ASP A 17 5.74 -23.98 54.36
C ASP A 17 5.25 -22.81 55.23
N ASN A 18 6.18 -22.18 55.95
CA ASN A 18 5.94 -20.94 56.67
C ASN A 18 5.86 -19.78 55.64
N PRO A 19 4.70 -19.15 55.39
CA PRO A 19 4.58 -18.14 54.35
C PRO A 19 5.28 -16.82 54.76
N LEU A 20 6.33 -16.47 54.03
CA LEU A 20 7.00 -15.17 54.09
C LEU A 20 5.98 -14.02 53.96
N THR A 21 5.73 -13.33 55.08
CA THR A 21 4.78 -12.22 55.14
C THR A 21 5.48 -10.91 54.76
N ILE A 22 5.44 -10.55 53.47
CA ILE A 22 5.92 -9.25 53.00
C ILE A 22 4.81 -8.21 53.19
N ARG A 23 4.99 -7.26 54.11
CA ARG A 23 4.07 -6.13 54.32
C ARG A 23 4.24 -5.08 53.21
N LEU A 24 3.37 -5.12 52.21
CA LEU A 24 3.20 -4.07 51.20
C LEU A 24 2.15 -3.04 51.65
N PRO A 25 2.47 -1.73 51.71
CA PRO A 25 1.47 -0.70 51.97
C PRO A 25 0.75 -0.37 50.65
N ASN A 26 -0.40 -1.03 50.40
CA ASN A 26 -1.61 -0.52 49.72
C ASN A 26 -2.48 -1.70 49.20
N PRO A 27 -3.71 -1.92 49.72
CA PRO A 27 -4.52 -3.09 49.45
C PRO A 27 -5.44 -2.88 48.24
N ARG A 28 -4.90 -2.96 47.02
CA ARG A 28 -5.72 -3.26 45.84
C ARG A 28 -5.19 -4.53 45.20
N SER A 29 -5.76 -5.64 45.65
CA SER A 29 -5.63 -6.96 45.07
C SER A 29 -6.05 -6.93 43.59
N PHE A 30 -5.08 -6.78 42.69
CA PHE A 30 -5.26 -7.29 41.35
C PHE A 30 -4.98 -8.78 41.38
N LEU A 31 -6.03 -9.57 41.59
CA LEU A 31 -6.04 -10.96 41.14
C LEU A 31 -5.66 -10.94 39.65
N ALA A 32 -4.53 -11.55 39.31
CA ALA A 32 -4.09 -11.69 37.94
C ALA A 32 -5.12 -12.55 37.19
N ARG A 33 -6.10 -11.89 36.59
CA ARG A 33 -7.08 -12.51 35.70
C ARG A 33 -6.28 -13.16 34.59
N GLN A 34 -6.38 -14.48 34.44
CA GLN A 34 -5.81 -15.20 33.30
C GLN A 34 -6.27 -14.50 32.03
N SER A 35 -5.34 -13.80 31.39
CA SER A 35 -5.67 -12.95 30.27
C SER A 35 -5.93 -13.83 29.05
N GLN A 36 -7.20 -13.96 28.65
CA GLN A 36 -7.61 -14.54 27.37
C GLN A 36 -7.20 -13.60 26.23
N TRP A 37 -5.91 -13.55 25.90
CA TRP A 37 -5.42 -12.84 24.72
C TRP A 37 -5.67 -13.67 23.45
N LYS A 38 -6.87 -13.56 22.86
CA LYS A 38 -7.13 -14.00 21.48
C LYS A 38 -6.68 -12.93 20.48
N GLY A 39 -5.36 -12.69 20.41
CA GLY A 39 -4.76 -11.92 19.32
C GLY A 39 -4.44 -12.82 18.12
N ARG A 40 -4.72 -12.38 16.88
CA ARG A 40 -4.36 -13.12 15.64
C ARG A 40 -2.85 -13.35 15.44
N ARG A 41 -1.97 -12.78 16.29
CA ARG A 41 -0.53 -13.12 16.38
C ARG A 41 -0.20 -14.22 17.42
N GLY A 42 -1.20 -14.97 17.89
CA GLY A 42 -1.13 -15.78 19.11
C GLY A 42 -1.05 -17.30 18.94
N LYS A 43 -1.03 -17.86 17.72
CA LYS A 43 -0.88 -19.32 17.56
C LYS A 43 0.62 -19.69 17.54
N PRO A 44 1.10 -20.56 18.45
CA PRO A 44 2.49 -21.02 18.41
C PRO A 44 2.76 -21.79 17.11
N ARG A 45 4.01 -21.74 16.64
CA ARG A 45 4.48 -22.66 15.59
C ARG A 45 4.50 -24.08 16.19
N CYS A 46 4.26 -25.12 15.39
CA CYS A 46 4.43 -26.50 15.85
C CYS A 46 5.87 -26.72 16.33
N ASP A 47 6.05 -27.66 17.25
CA ASP A 47 7.33 -27.95 17.90
C ASP A 47 8.41 -28.29 16.88
N HIS A 48 8.07 -29.08 15.85
CA HIS A 48 9.00 -29.46 14.78
C HIS A 48 9.53 -28.26 14.01
N CYS A 49 8.64 -27.41 13.50
CA CYS A 49 9.06 -26.21 12.80
C CYS A 49 9.81 -25.28 13.74
N ARG A 50 9.34 -25.12 14.99
CA ARG A 50 9.95 -24.25 16.01
C ARG A 50 11.40 -24.65 16.29
N LEU A 51 11.66 -25.93 16.55
CA LEU A 51 13.00 -26.46 16.86
C LEU A 51 13.97 -26.31 15.68
N ASN A 52 13.48 -26.49 14.44
CA ASN A 52 14.32 -26.44 13.24
C ASN A 52 14.32 -25.08 12.53
N ASN A 53 13.75 -24.03 13.16
CA ASN A 53 13.61 -22.70 12.56
C ASN A 53 12.90 -22.66 11.18
N LEU A 54 12.05 -23.64 10.87
CA LEU A 54 11.32 -23.77 9.59
C LEU A 54 10.07 -22.87 9.52
N LYS A 55 9.72 -22.39 8.32
CA LYS A 55 8.46 -21.64 8.11
C LYS A 55 7.25 -22.52 8.49
N CYS A 56 6.35 -21.97 9.31
CA CYS A 56 5.15 -22.65 9.78
C CYS A 56 3.95 -21.72 9.65
N ASP A 57 2.94 -22.16 8.93
CA ASP A 57 1.67 -21.48 8.68
C ASP A 57 0.68 -21.62 9.84
N ARG A 58 0.99 -22.43 10.86
CA ARG A 58 0.27 -22.56 12.15
C ARG A 58 -1.17 -23.06 11.99
N VAL A 59 -1.44 -23.79 10.91
CA VAL A 59 -2.70 -24.50 10.70
C VAL A 59 -2.74 -25.74 11.60
N LEU A 60 -3.87 -25.95 12.29
CA LEU A 60 -4.13 -27.15 13.10
C LEU A 60 -5.01 -28.11 12.29
N PRO A 61 -4.84 -29.43 12.41
CA PRO A 61 -3.92 -30.15 13.30
C PRO A 61 -2.49 -30.24 12.78
N THR A 62 -2.27 -30.07 11.46
CA THR A 62 -0.94 -30.15 10.83
C THR A 62 -0.68 -28.93 9.97
N CYS A 63 0.51 -28.34 10.11
CA CYS A 63 0.95 -27.18 9.35
C CYS A 63 1.30 -27.60 7.90
N ASN A 64 1.16 -26.74 6.89
CA ASN A 64 1.43 -27.13 5.49
C ASN A 64 2.84 -27.67 5.29
N HIS A 65 3.83 -27.10 5.98
CA HIS A 65 5.21 -27.56 5.86
C HIS A 65 5.39 -29.00 6.34
N CYS A 66 4.76 -29.37 7.46
CA CYS A 66 4.79 -30.73 7.98
C CYS A 66 3.89 -31.69 7.20
N SER A 67 2.77 -31.20 6.66
CA SER A 67 1.85 -31.98 5.82
C SER A 67 2.57 -32.51 4.57
N TRP A 68 3.33 -31.64 3.89
CA TRP A 68 4.12 -32.02 2.70
C TRP A 68 5.26 -32.99 3.03
N ALA A 69 5.83 -32.89 4.23
CA ALA A 69 6.88 -33.78 4.70
C ALA A 69 6.35 -35.08 5.34
N ASN A 70 5.03 -35.29 5.37
CA ASN A 70 4.35 -36.39 6.06
C ASN A 70 4.80 -36.54 7.52
N ARG A 71 4.95 -35.42 8.24
CA ARG A 71 5.36 -35.37 9.66
C ARG A 71 4.23 -34.90 10.55
N GLU A 72 4.13 -35.49 11.73
CA GLU A 72 3.15 -35.09 12.74
C GLU A 72 3.50 -33.74 13.38
N CYS A 73 2.51 -32.85 13.50
CA CYS A 73 2.65 -31.58 14.20
C CYS A 73 2.23 -31.71 15.66
N LYS A 74 3.19 -31.54 16.58
CA LYS A 74 2.91 -31.35 18.02
C LYS A 74 2.94 -29.87 18.37
N TYR A 75 2.05 -29.44 19.26
CA TYR A 75 1.94 -28.06 19.72
C TYR A 75 2.03 -28.03 21.25
N THR A 76 3.25 -28.08 21.78
CA THR A 76 3.48 -27.90 23.21
C THR A 76 3.17 -26.44 23.56
N PRO A 77 2.15 -26.17 24.41
CA PRO A 77 1.86 -24.82 24.85
C PRO A 77 3.12 -24.26 25.51
N LEU A 78 3.62 -23.15 24.98
CA LEU A 78 4.74 -22.46 25.61
C LEU A 78 4.28 -22.08 27.03
N PRO A 79 5.14 -22.26 28.06
CA PRO A 79 4.86 -21.64 29.36
C PRO A 79 4.55 -20.18 29.08
N THR A 80 3.41 -19.71 29.60
CA THR A 80 2.93 -18.34 29.37
C THR A 80 4.13 -17.41 29.48
N PRO A 81 4.48 -16.62 28.44
CA PRO A 81 5.66 -15.78 28.52
C PRO A 81 5.41 -14.69 29.57
N ALA A 82 5.76 -14.99 30.82
CA ALA A 82 5.74 -14.04 31.94
C ALA A 82 6.58 -12.79 31.61
N HIS A 83 7.45 -12.89 30.60
CA HIS A 83 8.45 -11.90 30.21
C HIS A 83 7.96 -10.82 29.23
N ARG A 84 6.74 -10.89 28.67
CA ARG A 84 6.21 -9.81 27.81
C ARG A 84 5.59 -8.69 28.66
N GLY A 85 6.46 -7.86 29.23
CA GLY A 85 6.07 -6.68 30.02
C GLY A 85 7.05 -6.34 31.14
N ILE A 86 7.86 -7.32 31.56
CA ILE A 86 8.89 -7.14 32.57
C ILE A 86 10.10 -6.44 31.93
N PRO A 87 10.59 -5.31 32.48
CA PRO A 87 11.81 -4.66 32.00
C PRO A 87 13.03 -5.57 32.20
N ARG A 88 14.16 -5.28 31.53
CA ARG A 88 15.44 -5.93 31.88
C ARG A 88 15.77 -5.57 33.34
N CYS A 89 16.38 -6.49 34.11
CA CYS A 89 16.88 -6.17 35.44
C CYS A 89 17.90 -5.03 35.37
N ASP A 90 18.08 -4.28 36.46
CA ASP A 90 18.87 -3.06 36.49
C ASP A 90 20.34 -3.32 36.12
N ARG A 91 20.92 -4.45 36.54
CA ARG A 91 22.27 -4.87 36.16
C ARG A 91 22.41 -5.12 34.66
N CYS A 92 21.56 -5.97 34.09
CA CYS A 92 21.58 -6.22 32.64
C CYS A 92 21.24 -4.96 31.84
N ARG A 93 20.44 -4.03 32.40
CA ARG A 93 20.17 -2.74 31.78
C ARG A 93 21.41 -1.85 31.78
N PHE A 94 22.12 -1.76 32.91
CA PHE A 94 23.30 -0.93 33.10
C PHE A 94 24.49 -1.41 32.24
N HIS A 95 24.76 -2.72 32.24
CA HIS A 95 25.83 -3.34 31.45
C HIS A 95 25.40 -3.71 30.01
N ASN A 96 24.19 -3.32 29.61
CA ASN A 96 23.59 -3.61 28.30
C ASN A 96 23.59 -5.10 27.89
N LEU A 97 23.48 -6.02 28.87
CA LEU A 97 23.38 -7.46 28.66
C LEU A 97 21.97 -7.91 28.23
N LYS A 98 21.87 -9.12 27.68
CA LYS A 98 20.61 -9.75 27.26
C LYS A 98 19.90 -10.41 28.46
N CYS A 99 19.11 -9.65 29.21
CA CYS A 99 18.29 -10.23 30.29
C CYS A 99 17.18 -11.16 29.73
N ASP A 100 17.17 -12.41 30.21
CA ASP A 100 16.12 -13.42 30.01
C ASP A 100 14.84 -13.12 30.81
N ARG A 101 14.93 -12.21 31.80
CA ARG A 101 13.80 -11.70 32.61
C ARG A 101 13.14 -12.77 33.49
N ASN A 102 13.86 -13.82 33.84
CA ASN A 102 13.42 -14.78 34.84
C ASN A 102 13.33 -14.09 36.21
N LEU A 103 12.22 -14.33 36.91
CA LEU A 103 12.01 -13.87 38.27
C LEU A 103 12.20 -15.07 39.21
N PRO A 104 12.79 -14.90 40.40
CA PRO A 104 13.25 -13.63 41.00
C PRO A 104 14.60 -13.13 40.45
N VAL A 105 15.44 -14.03 39.96
CA VAL A 105 16.79 -13.73 39.43
C VAL A 105 16.88 -14.19 37.98
N CYS A 106 17.49 -13.36 37.13
CA CYS A 106 17.70 -13.64 35.72
C CYS A 106 18.91 -14.57 35.56
N ASN A 107 18.94 -15.49 34.58
CA ASN A 107 20.00 -16.50 34.48
C ASN A 107 21.42 -15.89 34.45
N HIS A 108 21.58 -14.72 33.80
CA HIS A 108 22.85 -13.99 33.79
C HIS A 108 23.29 -13.43 35.14
N CYS A 109 22.35 -13.17 36.05
CA CYS A 109 22.69 -12.75 37.41
C CYS A 109 22.83 -13.95 38.35
N THR A 110 22.33 -15.13 37.98
CA THR A 110 22.54 -16.38 38.74
C THR A 110 23.96 -16.90 38.56
N GLU A 111 24.56 -16.72 37.39
CA GLU A 111 25.93 -17.16 37.10
C GLU A 111 27.01 -16.30 37.78
N ASP A 112 26.66 -15.11 38.27
CA ASP A 112 27.56 -14.21 39.01
C ASP A 112 27.18 -14.20 40.49
N ASP A 113 27.86 -15.05 41.27
CA ASP A 113 27.69 -15.14 42.71
C ASP A 113 27.90 -13.78 43.39
N GLY A 114 26.81 -13.19 43.88
CA GLY A 114 26.81 -11.91 44.63
C GLY A 114 26.20 -10.71 43.90
N ALA A 115 25.76 -10.87 42.65
CA ALA A 115 25.14 -9.76 41.91
C ALA A 115 23.63 -9.61 42.22
N GLU A 116 23.23 -8.46 42.76
CA GLU A 116 21.83 -8.17 43.07
C GLU A 116 20.99 -7.98 41.78
N CYS A 117 19.98 -8.83 41.57
CA CYS A 117 19.13 -8.81 40.37
C CYS A 117 17.80 -8.09 40.61
N ASN A 118 17.84 -6.76 40.59
CA ASN A 118 16.66 -5.92 40.82
C ASN A 118 15.92 -5.54 39.54
N TYR A 119 14.59 -5.46 39.60
CA TYR A 119 13.72 -5.06 38.49
C TYR A 119 12.99 -3.76 38.79
N THR A 120 13.62 -2.61 38.53
CA THR A 120 12.96 -1.31 38.74
C THR A 120 12.01 -0.96 37.58
N PRO A 121 10.72 -0.62 37.83
CA PRO A 121 9.79 -0.14 36.81
C PRO A 121 10.34 1.09 36.10
N LYS A 122 10.36 1.09 34.75
CA LYS A 122 10.83 2.24 33.97
C LYS A 122 9.93 3.44 34.25
N LYS A 123 10.42 4.40 35.05
CA LYS A 123 9.78 5.69 35.30
C LYS A 123 9.59 6.37 33.93
N ARG A 124 8.36 6.35 33.39
CA ARG A 124 8.05 7.16 32.21
C ARG A 124 8.27 8.61 32.65
N HIS A 125 9.04 9.37 31.88
CA HIS A 125 9.04 10.83 32.01
C HIS A 125 7.58 11.28 31.87
N LYS A 126 6.93 11.60 33.00
CA LYS A 126 5.74 12.43 32.98
C LYS A 126 6.24 13.76 32.46
N VAL A 127 5.83 14.12 31.25
CA VAL A 127 5.92 15.50 30.77
C VAL A 127 5.21 16.35 31.83
N PRO A 128 5.87 17.33 32.47
CA PRO A 128 5.23 18.15 33.49
C PRO A 128 4.00 18.85 32.90
N THR A 129 2.81 18.44 33.34
CA THR A 129 1.56 19.18 33.15
C THR A 129 1.51 20.26 34.23
N ASP A 130 2.35 21.28 34.09
CA ASP A 130 2.33 22.48 34.93
C ASP A 130 2.67 23.71 34.07
N HIS A 131 1.69 24.14 33.28
CA HIS A 131 1.54 25.53 32.84
C HIS A 131 0.07 25.93 32.97
N ALA A 132 -0.44 25.86 34.20
CA ALA A 132 -1.58 26.67 34.60
C ALA A 132 -1.07 27.58 35.72
N LEU A 133 -0.72 28.82 35.39
CA LEU A 133 -0.60 29.90 36.35
C LEU A 133 -1.37 31.12 35.87
N PRO A 134 -1.91 31.91 36.81
CA PRO A 134 -3.05 32.78 36.60
C PRO A 134 -2.64 34.10 35.96
N ILE A 135 -3.60 34.66 35.22
CA ILE A 135 -3.58 36.00 34.63
C ILE A 135 -3.26 37.03 35.72
N LYS A 136 -2.12 37.70 35.60
CA LYS A 136 -1.94 39.03 36.19
C LYS A 136 -1.08 39.88 35.25
N ASP A 137 -1.59 41.07 34.99
CA ASP A 137 -1.09 42.10 34.09
C ASP A 137 0.42 42.26 34.05
N ARG A 138 1.01 42.23 32.84
CA ARG A 138 2.06 43.17 32.43
C ARG A 138 2.38 43.13 30.93
N THR A 139 2.72 44.32 30.48
CA THR A 139 3.02 44.86 29.14
C THR A 139 4.12 44.13 28.34
N PRO A 140 4.14 44.27 26.99
CA PRO A 140 4.99 43.48 26.10
C PRO A 140 6.35 44.12 25.83
N VAL A 141 7.41 43.30 25.78
CA VAL A 141 8.69 43.63 25.12
C VAL A 141 9.20 42.37 24.41
N PRO A 142 9.69 42.45 23.15
CA PRO A 142 10.14 41.27 22.40
C PRO A 142 11.67 41.14 22.44
N TYR A 143 12.23 39.91 22.57
CA TYR A 143 13.32 39.41 21.71
C TYR A 143 13.93 38.03 22.08
N THR A 144 14.36 37.33 21.02
CA THR A 144 15.36 36.24 20.86
C THR A 144 15.03 34.79 21.26
N THR A 145 15.05 33.92 20.25
CA THR A 145 15.15 32.46 20.32
C THR A 145 16.63 32.02 20.34
N LYS A 146 17.01 31.18 21.30
CA LYS A 146 18.31 30.48 21.33
C LYS A 146 18.16 29.06 20.76
N SER A 147 19.01 28.74 19.80
CA SER A 147 19.21 27.42 19.19
C SER A 147 20.09 26.52 20.08
N ALA A 148 19.72 25.24 20.21
CA ALA A 148 20.54 24.20 20.86
C ALA A 148 21.08 23.21 19.81
N SER A 149 22.40 23.00 19.84
CA SER A 149 23.19 22.10 19.01
C SER A 149 23.50 20.81 19.78
N PHE A 150 23.54 19.67 19.10
CA PHE A 150 23.97 18.38 19.65
C PHE A 150 25.05 17.77 18.73
N LEU A 151 26.23 17.52 19.30
CA LEU A 151 27.38 16.83 18.68
C LEU A 151 27.30 15.32 18.94
N VAL A 152 27.63 14.49 17.95
CA VAL A 152 27.80 13.03 18.08
C VAL A 152 29.10 12.59 17.39
N SER A 153 29.90 11.81 18.10
CA SER A 153 31.23 11.31 17.71
C SER A 153 31.19 10.01 16.89
N GLU A 154 32.26 9.82 16.08
CA GLU A 154 32.52 8.79 15.09
C GLU A 154 33.07 7.45 15.65
N LEU A 155 32.85 6.34 14.92
CA LEU A 155 33.49 5.01 15.07
C LEU A 155 33.57 4.32 13.68
N PRO A 156 34.54 3.41 13.44
CA PRO A 156 35.10 3.13 12.10
C PRO A 156 34.47 1.96 11.34
N GLU A 157 34.87 1.92 10.05
CA GLU A 157 34.30 1.22 8.89
C GLU A 157 34.58 -0.29 8.79
N GLU A 158 33.61 -1.04 8.23
CA GLU A 158 33.90 -2.27 7.46
C GLU A 158 33.03 -2.40 6.20
N GLU A 159 33.60 -3.14 5.25
CA GLU A 159 33.49 -3.26 3.79
C GLU A 159 32.12 -3.26 3.06
N LYS A 160 32.14 -2.64 1.86
CA LYS A 160 31.03 -2.45 0.90
C LYS A 160 31.00 -3.55 -0.16
N TYR A 161 29.82 -4.13 -0.42
CA TYR A 161 29.49 -4.80 -1.68
C TYR A 161 28.72 -3.85 -2.62
N SER A 162 29.25 -3.69 -3.83
CA SER A 162 28.72 -2.84 -4.91
C SER A 162 27.49 -3.49 -5.55
N THR A 163 26.36 -2.76 -5.61
CA THR A 163 25.19 -3.14 -6.41
C THR A 163 25.01 -2.10 -7.51
N GLY A 164 25.18 -2.53 -8.75
CA GLY A 164 25.34 -1.68 -9.93
C GLY A 164 24.11 -0.86 -10.32
N ASN A 165 24.40 0.33 -10.83
CA ASN A 165 23.50 1.22 -11.57
C ASN A 165 22.94 0.51 -12.80
N TRP A 166 21.62 0.28 -12.83
CA TRP A 166 20.88 0.06 -14.07
C TRP A 166 20.00 1.28 -14.30
N ILE A 167 20.56 2.25 -15.02
CA ILE A 167 19.82 3.39 -15.55
C ILE A 167 18.89 2.80 -16.61
N ALA A 168 17.58 2.94 -16.40
CA ALA A 168 16.62 2.79 -17.48
C ALA A 168 16.83 4.01 -18.38
N GLU A 169 17.62 3.81 -19.45
CA GLU A 169 17.76 4.78 -20.52
C GLU A 169 16.38 5.04 -21.12
N HIS A 170 15.95 6.30 -21.06
CA HIS A 170 14.88 6.79 -21.89
C HIS A 170 15.32 6.59 -23.35
N PRO A 171 14.46 6.14 -24.28
CA PRO A 171 14.76 6.32 -25.69
C PRO A 171 14.71 7.82 -25.96
N GLU A 172 15.84 8.50 -25.81
CA GLU A 172 16.01 9.85 -26.31
C GLU A 172 15.82 9.79 -27.82
N GLY A 173 14.74 10.40 -28.29
CA GLY A 173 14.47 10.53 -29.71
C GLY A 173 15.63 11.27 -30.38
N THR A 174 16.42 10.52 -31.13
CA THR A 174 17.47 11.03 -32.00
C THR A 174 16.86 12.11 -32.89
N ARG A 175 17.23 13.37 -32.65
CA ARG A 175 17.02 14.47 -33.60
C ARG A 175 17.89 14.19 -34.81
N GLY A 176 17.36 13.40 -35.74
CA GLY A 176 17.90 13.18 -37.07
C GLY A 176 17.41 14.25 -38.03
N ASN A 177 18.36 14.85 -38.74
CA ASN A 177 18.21 15.86 -39.76
C ASN A 177 17.06 15.62 -40.74
N ALA A 178 16.47 16.74 -41.15
CA ALA A 178 15.52 16.86 -42.24
C ALA A 178 15.96 16.14 -43.50
N LEU A 179 15.05 15.35 -44.07
CA LEU A 179 15.01 15.06 -45.49
C LEU A 179 13.58 15.30 -45.98
N VAL A 180 13.49 16.32 -46.84
CA VAL A 180 12.32 16.76 -47.59
C VAL A 180 11.78 15.59 -48.42
N GLY A 181 10.47 15.34 -48.39
CA GLY A 181 9.86 14.36 -49.28
C GLY A 181 8.41 13.95 -48.97
N VAL A 182 7.46 14.81 -49.34
CA VAL A 182 6.17 14.47 -49.99
C VAL A 182 5.28 13.39 -49.33
N HIS A 183 4.20 13.84 -48.67
CA HIS A 183 2.82 13.62 -49.11
C HIS A 183 1.85 14.43 -48.23
N GLU A 184 1.34 15.52 -48.78
CA GLU A 184 0.12 16.18 -48.34
C GLU A 184 -1.08 15.28 -48.67
N ILE A 185 -1.95 15.05 -47.69
CA ILE A 185 -3.34 14.68 -47.95
C ILE A 185 -4.18 15.67 -47.15
N ASP A 186 -4.75 16.63 -47.88
CA ASP A 186 -5.67 17.63 -47.38
C ASP A 186 -6.90 16.97 -46.74
N SER A 187 -7.27 17.47 -45.56
CA SER A 187 -8.61 17.28 -44.99
C SER A 187 -9.23 18.65 -44.80
N THR A 188 -9.70 19.21 -45.91
CA THR A 188 -10.61 20.36 -45.93
C THR A 188 -12.02 19.91 -45.56
N GLY A 189 -12.64 20.70 -44.68
CA GLY A 189 -13.94 20.43 -44.07
C GLY A 189 -15.12 20.42 -45.03
N SER A 190 -16.18 19.76 -44.59
CA SER A 190 -17.50 19.81 -45.21
C SER A 190 -18.45 20.57 -44.28
N GLN A 191 -18.84 21.77 -44.70
CA GLN A 191 -19.97 22.52 -44.17
C GLN A 191 -21.26 22.09 -44.88
N ASN A 192 -22.34 22.12 -44.10
CA ASN A 192 -23.76 22.35 -44.41
C ASN A 192 -24.24 22.26 -45.87
N SER A 193 -25.28 21.43 -46.06
CA SER A 193 -26.36 21.72 -47.01
C SER A 193 -27.70 21.38 -46.37
N GLU A 194 -28.43 22.42 -45.97
CA GLU A 194 -29.89 22.40 -45.86
C GLU A 194 -30.47 22.43 -47.28
N ASN A 195 -31.53 21.65 -47.53
CA ASN A 195 -32.68 21.98 -48.38
C ASN A 195 -33.65 20.79 -48.41
N GLU A 196 -34.75 20.98 -47.68
CA GLU A 196 -36.17 20.82 -48.05
C GLU A 196 -36.63 19.85 -49.16
N ASP A 197 -37.70 19.15 -48.79
CA ASP A 197 -38.95 18.91 -49.52
C ASP A 197 -39.29 17.57 -50.23
N ASP A 198 -40.54 17.20 -49.96
CA ASP A 198 -41.54 16.39 -50.68
C ASP A 198 -41.65 14.86 -50.52
N ASN A 199 -42.63 14.48 -49.68
CA ASN A 199 -43.85 13.73 -50.03
C ASN A 199 -43.79 12.61 -51.10
N MET A 200 -44.16 11.37 -50.72
CA MET A 200 -45.41 10.69 -51.11
C MET A 200 -45.44 9.22 -50.66
N ASP A 201 -46.52 8.88 -49.95
CA ASP A 201 -47.38 7.68 -49.94
C ASP A 201 -46.89 6.26 -50.29
N GLU A 202 -47.41 5.34 -49.47
CA GLU A 202 -47.96 3.99 -49.73
C GLU A 202 -47.43 3.19 -50.94
N ASP A 203 -46.99 1.94 -50.72
CA ASP A 203 -47.88 0.78 -50.90
C ASP A 203 -47.22 -0.54 -50.44
N ASN A 204 -48.11 -1.41 -50.03
CA ASN A 204 -48.00 -2.74 -49.47
C ASN A 204 -47.80 -3.79 -50.57
N THR A 205 -46.82 -4.70 -50.47
CA THR A 205 -46.95 -6.06 -51.09
C THR A 205 -46.06 -7.10 -50.41
N MET A 206 -46.71 -8.06 -49.75
CA MET A 206 -46.20 -9.41 -49.50
C MET A 206 -46.30 -10.25 -50.79
N VAL A 207 -45.24 -10.96 -51.22
CA VAL A 207 -45.34 -12.30 -51.88
C VAL A 207 -44.05 -13.13 -51.72
N HIS A 208 -44.24 -14.35 -51.23
CA HIS A 208 -43.53 -15.64 -51.31
C HIS A 208 -42.13 -15.87 -51.95
N SER A 209 -41.35 -16.66 -51.19
CA SER A 209 -40.61 -17.91 -51.50
C SER A 209 -39.93 -18.14 -52.86
N ARG A 210 -38.62 -18.49 -52.79
CA ARG A 210 -37.94 -19.67 -53.39
C ARG A 210 -36.47 -19.63 -52.93
N ASN A 211 -35.99 -20.55 -52.09
CA ASN A 211 -35.40 -21.84 -52.45
C ASN A 211 -34.55 -21.79 -53.73
N ASP A 212 -33.22 -21.68 -53.59
CA ASP A 212 -32.27 -22.30 -54.50
C ASP A 212 -30.89 -22.49 -53.82
N GLN A 213 -30.50 -23.76 -53.72
CA GLN A 213 -29.12 -24.20 -53.53
C GLN A 213 -28.28 -23.86 -54.77
N PRO A 214 -26.95 -23.71 -54.58
CA PRO A 214 -26.07 -24.37 -55.52
C PRO A 214 -24.93 -25.17 -54.84
N LYS A 215 -24.94 -26.46 -55.18
CA LYS A 215 -23.84 -27.25 -55.75
C LYS A 215 -22.44 -27.08 -55.14
N SER A 216 -22.09 -28.14 -54.42
CA SER A 216 -20.77 -28.74 -54.25
C SER A 216 -19.89 -28.70 -55.50
N GLY A 217 -18.71 -28.10 -55.37
CA GLY A 217 -17.53 -28.35 -56.21
C GLY A 217 -16.40 -28.95 -55.35
N PRO A 218 -15.63 -29.93 -55.84
CA PRO A 218 -14.52 -30.52 -55.12
C PRO A 218 -13.20 -29.84 -55.53
N ASP A 219 -12.72 -28.89 -54.73
CA ASP A 219 -11.42 -28.27 -55.00
C ASP A 219 -10.51 -28.25 -53.76
N THR A 220 -9.45 -29.03 -53.90
CA THR A 220 -8.07 -28.67 -53.58
C THR A 220 -7.73 -28.48 -52.09
N VAL A 221 -7.17 -29.55 -51.53
CA VAL A 221 -6.38 -29.58 -50.29
C VAL A 221 -5.15 -28.68 -50.47
N GLY A 222 -5.29 -27.40 -50.14
CA GLY A 222 -4.17 -26.50 -49.86
C GLY A 222 -3.85 -26.54 -48.35
N PRO A 223 -2.57 -26.53 -47.94
CA PRO A 223 -2.22 -26.49 -46.52
C PRO A 223 -2.68 -25.16 -45.95
N ARG A 224 -3.78 -25.21 -45.22
CA ARG A 224 -4.32 -24.12 -44.42
C ARG A 224 -3.28 -23.81 -43.36
N ASN A 225 -2.44 -22.81 -43.62
CA ASN A 225 -1.62 -22.15 -42.63
C ASN A 225 -2.56 -21.52 -41.59
N GLN A 226 -2.97 -22.33 -40.62
CA GLN A 226 -3.45 -21.89 -39.31
C GLN A 226 -2.27 -21.21 -38.63
N TYR A 227 -2.05 -19.95 -38.97
CA TYR A 227 -1.54 -18.99 -38.00
C TYR A 227 -2.70 -18.72 -37.03
N ASP A 228 -3.04 -19.71 -36.21
CA ASP A 228 -3.52 -19.41 -34.87
C ASP A 228 -2.36 -18.65 -34.25
N ALA A 229 -2.44 -17.32 -34.35
CA ALA A 229 -1.73 -16.43 -33.47
C ALA A 229 -2.26 -16.75 -32.07
N THR A 230 -1.71 -17.81 -31.47
CA THR A 230 -1.70 -18.03 -30.05
C THR A 230 -1.04 -16.78 -29.51
N CYS A 231 -1.87 -15.79 -29.21
CA CYS A 231 -1.53 -14.56 -28.54
C CYS A 231 -0.88 -15.03 -27.26
N THR A 232 0.45 -15.15 -27.29
CA THR A 232 1.26 -15.55 -26.16
C THR A 232 1.02 -14.46 -25.14
N THR A 233 0.07 -14.74 -24.26
CA THR A 233 -0.34 -13.84 -23.19
C THR A 233 0.93 -13.41 -22.51
N THR A 234 1.23 -12.11 -22.62
CA THR A 234 2.43 -11.55 -22.04
C THR A 234 2.42 -11.94 -20.57
N ARG A 235 3.50 -12.58 -20.10
CA ARG A 235 3.61 -13.07 -18.71
C ARG A 235 3.50 -11.96 -17.67
N HIS A 236 3.47 -10.71 -18.11
CA HIS A 236 3.47 -9.52 -17.28
C HIS A 236 2.34 -8.57 -17.70
N ILE A 237 1.73 -7.94 -16.70
CA ILE A 237 0.80 -6.84 -16.89
C ILE A 237 1.62 -5.63 -17.31
N GLU A 238 1.36 -5.10 -18.50
CA GLU A 238 1.99 -3.87 -18.97
C GLU A 238 1.29 -2.66 -18.34
N PRO A 239 2.00 -1.82 -17.57
CA PRO A 239 1.45 -0.58 -17.03
C PRO A 239 1.15 0.40 -18.16
N TRP A 240 0.08 1.19 -18.03
CA TRP A 240 -0.22 2.22 -19.01
C TRP A 240 0.87 3.30 -19.05
N TYR A 241 1.27 3.70 -20.26
CA TYR A 241 2.30 4.70 -20.51
C TYR A 241 1.88 5.66 -21.62
N HIS A 242 2.23 6.93 -21.46
CA HIS A 242 2.03 7.98 -22.46
C HIS A 242 3.06 9.10 -22.21
N SER A 243 3.66 9.65 -23.26
CA SER A 243 4.74 10.66 -23.16
C SER A 243 4.33 11.91 -22.40
N ASP A 244 3.11 12.39 -22.64
CA ASP A 244 2.62 13.65 -22.06
C ASP A 244 2.21 13.55 -20.58
N PHE A 245 2.09 12.35 -20.01
CA PHE A 245 1.59 12.15 -18.65
C PHE A 245 2.68 11.56 -17.76
N ALA A 246 2.72 11.99 -16.51
CA ALA A 246 3.76 11.48 -15.60
C ALA A 246 3.58 9.96 -15.44
N PRO A 247 4.65 9.15 -15.48
CA PRO A 247 4.56 7.73 -15.20
C PRO A 247 4.20 7.51 -13.72
N LEU A 248 3.56 6.39 -13.37
CA LEU A 248 3.31 6.05 -11.97
C LEU A 248 4.63 5.92 -11.18
N PRO A 249 4.61 6.11 -9.84
CA PRO A 249 5.83 5.97 -9.03
C PRO A 249 6.53 4.62 -9.27
N ARG A 250 7.87 4.62 -9.27
CA ARG A 250 8.67 3.41 -9.55
C ARG A 250 8.29 2.21 -8.67
N THR A 251 7.93 2.46 -7.41
CA THR A 251 7.47 1.42 -6.47
C THR A 251 6.16 0.76 -6.91
N VAL A 252 5.24 1.53 -7.50
CA VAL A 252 3.99 1.06 -8.08
C VAL A 252 4.28 0.21 -9.31
N LEU A 253 5.07 0.75 -10.25
CA LEU A 253 5.47 0.05 -11.48
C LEU A 253 6.17 -1.28 -11.19
N GLN A 254 7.12 -1.29 -10.24
CA GLN A 254 7.80 -2.51 -9.83
C GLN A 254 6.84 -3.51 -9.17
N GLY A 255 5.85 -3.02 -8.42
CA GLY A 255 4.85 -3.88 -7.82
C GLY A 255 3.87 -4.48 -8.82
N ILE A 256 3.52 -3.78 -9.90
CA ILE A 256 2.68 -4.31 -11.00
C ILE A 256 3.39 -5.48 -11.69
N ARG A 257 4.71 -5.36 -11.92
CA ARG A 257 5.53 -6.42 -12.54
C ARG A 257 5.54 -7.73 -11.74
N THR A 258 5.26 -7.67 -10.43
CA THR A 258 5.17 -8.85 -9.56
C THR A 258 3.77 -9.48 -9.51
N ALA A 259 2.75 -8.82 -10.08
CA ALA A 259 1.39 -9.34 -10.10
C ALA A 259 1.25 -10.40 -11.20
N ASN A 260 0.54 -11.48 -10.90
CA ASN A 260 0.22 -12.52 -11.86
C ASN A 260 -0.95 -12.07 -12.75
N PRO A 261 -0.78 -11.95 -14.09
CA PRO A 261 -1.86 -11.51 -14.99
C PRO A 261 -3.12 -12.39 -14.91
N SER A 262 -2.97 -13.70 -14.71
CA SER A 262 -4.12 -14.62 -14.65
C SER A 262 -4.96 -14.47 -13.38
N GLU A 263 -4.41 -13.82 -12.35
CA GLU A 263 -5.08 -13.58 -11.08
C GLU A 263 -5.77 -12.21 -11.03
N MET A 264 -5.50 -11.33 -11.99
CA MET A 264 -6.04 -9.97 -12.05
C MET A 264 -7.23 -9.88 -13.03
N PRO A 265 -8.13 -8.89 -12.85
CA PRO A 265 -9.13 -8.57 -13.88
C PRO A 265 -8.47 -8.25 -15.21
N VAL A 266 -9.08 -8.67 -16.32
CA VAL A 266 -8.66 -8.22 -17.66
C VAL A 266 -8.89 -6.70 -17.75
N ARG A 267 -7.88 -5.95 -18.20
CA ARG A 267 -7.94 -4.48 -18.27
C ARG A 267 -9.16 -3.98 -19.04
N HIS A 268 -9.40 -4.52 -20.23
CA HIS A 268 -10.54 -4.14 -21.07
C HIS A 268 -11.88 -4.30 -20.35
N ASP A 269 -12.07 -5.40 -19.63
CA ASP A 269 -13.30 -5.66 -18.87
C ASP A 269 -13.47 -4.67 -17.72
N TYR A 270 -12.38 -4.32 -17.03
CA TYR A 270 -12.40 -3.29 -16.00
C TYR A 270 -12.72 -1.91 -16.59
N ASP A 271 -12.08 -1.50 -17.68
CA ASP A 271 -12.30 -0.20 -18.31
C ASP A 271 -13.74 -0.06 -18.80
N LYS A 272 -14.30 -1.11 -19.41
CA LYS A 272 -15.72 -1.15 -19.82
C LYS A 272 -16.65 -1.01 -18.61
N ALA A 273 -16.37 -1.72 -17.53
CA ALA A 273 -17.16 -1.65 -16.31
C ALA A 273 -17.05 -0.29 -15.62
N LEU A 274 -15.86 0.31 -15.62
CA LEU A 274 -15.60 1.64 -15.06
C LEU A 274 -16.34 2.70 -15.88
N TRP A 275 -16.27 2.64 -17.20
CA TRP A 275 -17.00 3.55 -18.08
C TRP A 275 -18.51 3.46 -17.87
N LYS A 276 -19.06 2.24 -17.79
CA LYS A 276 -20.47 2.03 -17.45
C LYS A 276 -20.83 2.67 -16.12
N PHE A 277 -20.06 2.39 -15.06
CA PHE A 277 -20.25 3.00 -13.74
C PHE A 277 -20.24 4.52 -13.80
N LEU A 278 -19.27 5.13 -14.50
CA LEU A 278 -19.18 6.58 -14.65
C LEU A 278 -20.35 7.17 -15.44
N SER A 279 -20.86 6.46 -16.44
CA SER A 279 -22.01 6.90 -17.25
C SER A 279 -23.33 6.92 -16.49
N GLU A 280 -23.46 6.07 -15.46
CA GLU A 280 -24.63 5.97 -14.59
C GLU A 280 -24.59 6.99 -13.43
N LEU A 281 -23.46 7.68 -13.20
CA LEU A 281 -23.36 8.73 -12.20
C LEU A 281 -24.13 9.99 -12.62
N PRO A 282 -24.71 10.74 -11.66
CA PRO A 282 -25.21 12.09 -11.91
C PRO A 282 -24.14 12.95 -12.59
N ALA A 283 -24.56 13.82 -13.52
CA ALA A 283 -23.65 14.59 -14.35
C ALA A 283 -22.60 15.37 -13.53
N GLU A 284 -23.02 15.89 -12.38
CA GLU A 284 -22.22 16.70 -11.46
C GLU A 284 -21.11 15.89 -10.77
N LEU A 285 -21.28 14.58 -10.61
CA LEU A 285 -20.28 13.67 -10.06
C LEU A 285 -19.41 13.07 -11.16
N ARG A 286 -20.00 12.75 -12.31
CA ARG A 286 -19.30 12.16 -13.46
C ARG A 286 -18.13 13.02 -13.92
N GLU A 287 -18.32 14.34 -14.04
CA GLU A 287 -17.27 15.28 -14.50
C GLU A 287 -16.01 15.28 -13.62
N ILE A 288 -16.16 14.98 -12.33
CA ILE A 288 -15.07 15.05 -11.36
C ILE A 288 -14.66 13.68 -10.85
N SER A 289 -15.27 12.57 -11.26
CA SER A 289 -14.98 11.25 -10.66
C SER A 289 -13.73 10.59 -11.25
N ALA A 290 -13.55 10.68 -12.56
CA ALA A 290 -12.36 10.19 -13.25
C ALA A 290 -12.18 10.99 -14.54
N PHE A 291 -10.93 11.29 -14.88
CA PHE A 291 -10.63 12.12 -16.04
C PHE A 291 -10.04 11.28 -17.16
N ALA A 292 -10.70 11.30 -18.33
CA ALA A 292 -10.12 10.81 -19.56
C ALA A 292 -8.83 11.60 -19.90
N PRO A 293 -7.88 11.04 -20.66
CA PRO A 293 -6.60 11.70 -20.96
C PRO A 293 -6.76 13.14 -21.49
N GLU A 294 -7.71 13.37 -22.40
CA GLU A 294 -7.94 14.67 -23.05
C GLU A 294 -8.46 15.71 -22.05
N VAL A 295 -9.44 15.31 -21.23
CA VAL A 295 -10.02 16.16 -20.18
C VAL A 295 -8.98 16.46 -19.10
N TYR A 296 -8.21 15.46 -18.68
CA TYR A 296 -7.13 15.63 -17.71
C TYR A 296 -6.06 16.59 -18.24
N ALA A 297 -5.70 16.47 -19.52
CA ALA A 297 -4.73 17.35 -20.16
C ALA A 297 -5.19 18.80 -20.21
N GLY A 298 -6.43 19.05 -20.63
CA GLY A 298 -7.03 20.38 -20.63
C GLY A 298 -7.09 20.98 -19.23
N LEU A 299 -7.46 20.16 -18.23
CA LEU A 299 -7.48 20.57 -16.83
C LEU A 299 -6.08 20.91 -16.29
N ALA A 300 -5.08 20.07 -16.56
CA ALA A 300 -3.69 20.32 -16.17
C ALA A 300 -3.15 21.62 -16.76
N GLN A 301 -3.42 21.87 -18.04
CA GLN A 301 -3.01 23.10 -18.72
C GLN A 301 -3.74 24.35 -18.17
N ALA A 302 -5.04 24.24 -17.88
CA ALA A 302 -5.82 25.32 -17.28
C ALA A 302 -5.28 25.69 -15.89
N VAL A 303 -4.97 24.69 -15.06
CA VAL A 303 -4.37 24.88 -13.73
C VAL A 303 -2.96 25.47 -13.83
N GLU A 304 -2.14 25.00 -14.77
CA GLU A 304 -0.78 25.51 -15.00
C GLU A 304 -0.77 26.99 -15.39
N LYS A 305 -1.64 27.37 -16.33
CA LYS A 305 -1.75 28.75 -16.82
C LYS A 305 -2.51 29.67 -15.86
N GLY A 306 -3.14 29.12 -14.82
CA GLY A 306 -4.07 29.86 -13.97
C GLY A 306 -5.33 30.35 -14.71
N ASN A 307 -5.61 29.81 -15.89
CA ASN A 307 -6.78 30.18 -16.70
C ASN A 307 -7.85 29.09 -16.59
N THR A 308 -8.77 29.25 -15.64
CA THR A 308 -9.87 28.31 -15.42
C THR A 308 -11.11 28.61 -16.26
N SER A 309 -11.10 29.65 -17.11
CA SER A 309 -12.28 30.08 -17.89
C SER A 309 -12.83 29.00 -18.83
N THR A 310 -11.97 28.11 -19.33
CA THR A 310 -12.31 27.02 -20.25
C THR A 310 -12.92 25.80 -19.56
N LEU A 311 -12.90 25.76 -18.22
CA LEU A 311 -13.42 24.63 -17.45
C LEU A 311 -14.92 24.80 -17.18
N SER A 312 -15.65 23.70 -16.98
CA SER A 312 -17.03 23.78 -16.49
C SER A 312 -17.06 24.39 -15.08
N GLU A 313 -18.13 25.08 -14.70
CA GLU A 313 -18.27 25.66 -13.34
C GLU A 313 -18.08 24.62 -12.23
N ARG A 314 -18.51 23.38 -12.48
CA ARG A 314 -18.34 22.27 -11.55
C ARG A 314 -16.87 21.92 -11.36
N VAL A 315 -16.10 21.80 -12.45
CA VAL A 315 -14.67 21.53 -12.39
C VAL A 315 -13.90 22.71 -11.80
N LYS A 316 -14.27 23.96 -12.11
CA LYS A 316 -13.69 25.17 -11.47
C LYS A 316 -13.87 25.13 -9.95
N SER A 317 -15.10 24.81 -9.51
CA SER A 317 -15.42 24.65 -8.10
C SER A 317 -14.57 23.56 -7.48
N TRP A 318 -14.49 22.37 -8.09
CA TRP A 318 -13.64 21.28 -7.60
C TRP A 318 -12.16 21.67 -7.50
N VAL A 319 -11.61 22.33 -8.53
CA VAL A 319 -10.22 22.82 -8.55
C VAL A 319 -9.94 23.75 -7.38
N THR A 320 -10.87 24.68 -7.12
CA THR A 320 -10.76 25.66 -6.05
C THR A 320 -10.86 25.01 -4.67
N HIS A 321 -11.87 24.16 -4.46
CA HIS A 321 -12.10 23.51 -3.16
C HIS A 321 -10.99 22.52 -2.77
N HIS A 322 -10.41 21.83 -3.74
CA HIS A 322 -9.34 20.85 -3.48
C HIS A 322 -7.92 21.43 -3.65
N HIS A 323 -7.81 22.75 -3.88
CA HIS A 323 -6.54 23.44 -4.08
C HIS A 323 -5.63 22.74 -5.10
N VAL A 324 -6.19 22.36 -6.25
CA VAL A 324 -5.46 21.56 -7.25
C VAL A 324 -4.22 22.33 -7.74
N ARG A 325 -3.09 21.64 -7.78
CA ARG A 325 -1.80 22.17 -8.25
C ARG A 325 -1.25 21.34 -9.41
N THR A 326 -0.40 21.95 -10.22
CA THR A 326 0.49 21.21 -11.11
C THR A 326 1.56 20.47 -10.31
N GLY A 327 1.87 19.25 -10.74
CA GLY A 327 2.82 18.35 -10.07
C GLY A 327 4.06 17.99 -10.88
N SER A 328 4.22 18.58 -12.06
CA SER A 328 5.34 18.35 -12.96
C SER A 328 5.47 19.55 -13.90
N ARG A 329 6.71 19.81 -14.38
CA ARG A 329 7.00 20.79 -15.44
C ARG A 329 7.16 20.12 -16.80
N LYS A 330 7.46 18.82 -16.81
CA LYS A 330 7.66 18.02 -18.03
C LYS A 330 6.41 17.29 -18.48
N TYR A 331 5.55 16.92 -17.53
CA TYR A 331 4.39 16.09 -17.73
C TYR A 331 3.12 16.77 -17.24
N ARG A 332 1.98 16.33 -17.77
CA ARG A 332 0.67 16.65 -17.23
C ARG A 332 0.45 15.84 -15.97
N LEU A 333 0.56 16.50 -14.81
CA LEU A 333 0.31 15.91 -13.51
C LEU A 333 -0.43 16.89 -12.60
N LEU A 334 -1.53 16.43 -12.03
CA LEU A 334 -2.33 17.15 -11.04
C LEU A 334 -2.07 16.58 -9.64
N LEU A 335 -1.91 17.49 -8.68
CA LEU A 335 -1.71 17.20 -7.26
C LEU A 335 -2.81 17.84 -6.42
N LEU A 336 -3.22 17.13 -5.38
CA LEU A 336 -4.04 17.65 -4.30
C LEU A 336 -3.19 17.71 -3.04
N PRO A 337 -3.08 18.84 -2.33
CA PRO A 337 -2.50 18.84 -1.00
C PRO A 337 -3.31 17.88 -0.10
N ARG A 338 -2.67 17.21 0.86
CA ARG A 338 -3.43 16.49 1.90
C ARG A 338 -4.03 17.49 2.87
N GLU A 339 -5.12 17.10 3.51
CA GLU A 339 -5.84 17.91 4.50
C GLU A 339 -4.91 18.50 5.59
N GLN A 340 -3.94 17.72 6.08
CA GLN A 340 -2.97 18.19 7.08
C GLN A 340 -2.04 19.32 6.58
N TYR A 341 -1.99 19.55 5.26
CA TYR A 341 -1.21 20.62 4.63
C TYR A 341 -2.06 21.82 4.19
N PHE A 342 -3.40 21.78 4.34
CA PHE A 342 -4.27 22.90 3.95
C PHE A 342 -4.04 24.16 4.80
N ILE A 343 -3.55 24.00 6.04
CA ILE A 343 -3.33 25.10 6.99
C ILE A 343 -1.87 25.59 6.95
N ILE A 344 -1.02 24.97 6.13
CA ILE A 344 0.39 25.33 6.07
C ILE A 344 0.56 26.65 5.30
N ARG A 345 1.59 27.43 5.67
CA ARG A 345 1.91 28.67 4.98
C ARG A 345 2.16 28.41 3.49
N PRO A 346 1.64 29.27 2.58
CA PRO A 346 1.78 29.08 1.13
C PRO A 346 3.23 28.88 0.67
N GLU A 347 4.21 29.54 1.31
CA GLU A 347 5.62 29.40 0.94
C GLU A 347 6.18 28.01 1.26
N LYS A 348 5.72 27.39 2.35
CA LYS A 348 6.11 26.02 2.71
C LYS A 348 5.40 25.00 1.81
N GLU A 349 4.12 25.19 1.50
CA GLU A 349 3.40 24.36 0.51
C GLU A 349 4.13 24.38 -0.84
N GLU A 350 4.48 25.57 -1.33
CA GLU A 350 5.17 25.75 -2.61
C GLU A 350 6.57 25.11 -2.61
N LYS A 351 7.29 25.19 -1.49
CA LYS A 351 8.56 24.47 -1.32
C LYS A 351 8.37 22.96 -1.44
N LEU A 352 7.40 22.39 -0.72
CA LEU A 352 7.10 20.95 -0.77
C LEU A 352 6.65 20.51 -2.17
N ARG A 353 5.90 21.37 -2.88
CA ARG A 353 5.48 21.14 -4.26
C ARG A 353 6.69 21.09 -5.20
N ASN A 354 7.61 22.04 -5.08
CA ASN A 354 8.83 22.06 -5.91
C ASN A 354 9.74 20.84 -5.64
N GLU A 355 9.82 20.38 -4.39
CA GLU A 355 10.52 19.13 -4.05
C GLU A 355 9.87 17.92 -4.73
N PHE A 356 8.53 17.86 -4.74
CA PHE A 356 7.79 16.79 -5.43
C PHE A 356 7.99 16.82 -6.95
N ILE A 357 7.89 18.01 -7.57
CA ILE A 357 8.09 18.21 -9.01
C ILE A 357 9.47 17.71 -9.44
N ALA A 358 10.52 18.10 -8.70
CA ALA A 358 11.88 17.69 -9.03
C ALA A 358 12.07 16.17 -8.97
N GLU A 359 11.43 15.49 -8.00
CA GLU A 359 11.43 14.02 -7.91
C GLU A 359 10.74 13.38 -9.13
N VAL A 360 9.56 13.86 -9.50
CA VAL A 360 8.78 13.31 -10.64
C VAL A 360 9.46 13.57 -11.98
N ASP A 361 10.01 14.77 -12.16
CA ASP A 361 10.66 15.18 -13.39
C ASP A 361 12.05 14.55 -13.56
N GLY A 362 12.56 13.86 -12.54
CA GLY A 362 13.90 13.29 -12.53
C GLY A 362 14.99 14.35 -12.44
N ASP A 363 14.64 15.57 -12.02
CA ASP A 363 15.59 16.63 -11.75
C ASP A 363 16.29 16.29 -10.43
N VAL A 364 17.38 15.52 -10.55
CA VAL A 364 18.24 15.20 -9.42
C VAL A 364 18.68 16.53 -8.80
N PHE A 365 18.34 16.79 -7.54
CA PHE A 365 18.93 17.88 -6.78
C PHE A 365 20.43 17.59 -6.61
N LEU A 366 21.23 17.95 -7.62
CA LEU A 366 22.68 17.83 -7.60
C LEU A 366 23.32 18.59 -6.42
N ASN A 367 22.55 19.48 -5.78
CA ASN A 367 23.01 20.32 -4.69
C ASN A 367 22.71 19.80 -3.28
N LYS A 368 22.14 18.60 -3.12
CA LYS A 368 22.15 17.99 -1.78
C LYS A 368 23.51 17.30 -1.63
N PRO A 369 24.47 17.88 -0.87
CA PRO A 369 25.76 17.25 -0.66
C PRO A 369 25.46 15.85 -0.14
N SER A 370 25.78 14.87 -0.99
CA SER A 370 25.61 13.48 -0.66
C SER A 370 26.57 13.25 0.51
N SER A 371 26.06 13.29 1.74
CA SER A 371 26.81 12.85 2.90
C SER A 371 27.29 11.44 2.56
N ALA A 372 28.56 11.33 2.20
CA ALA A 372 29.16 10.16 1.54
C ALA A 372 29.24 8.93 2.44
N ASN A 373 28.71 9.02 3.67
CA ASN A 373 28.78 7.98 4.68
C ASN A 373 27.45 7.27 4.84
N GLY A 374 27.34 6.14 4.12
CA GLY A 374 26.63 4.94 4.57
C GLY A 374 25.10 4.96 4.55
N GLN A 375 24.51 4.18 3.62
CA GLN A 375 23.15 3.61 3.67
C GLN A 375 22.07 4.46 4.37
N ALA A 376 22.02 5.76 4.07
CA ALA A 376 20.91 6.58 4.51
C ALA A 376 19.65 6.04 3.82
N LYS A 377 18.83 5.28 4.56
CA LYS A 377 17.44 5.02 4.20
C LYS A 377 16.87 6.38 3.83
N GLN A 378 16.67 6.62 2.54
CA GLN A 378 16.11 7.87 2.05
C GLN A 378 14.76 7.99 2.75
N ALA A 379 14.71 8.88 3.74
CA ALA A 379 13.46 9.22 4.37
C ALA A 379 12.53 9.67 3.24
N PRO A 380 11.26 9.23 3.22
CA PRO A 380 10.31 9.66 2.21
C PRO A 380 10.39 11.19 2.11
N LEU A 381 10.60 11.71 0.89
CA LEU A 381 10.63 13.14 0.67
C LEU A 381 9.33 13.73 1.23
N GLU A 382 9.44 14.77 2.06
CA GLU A 382 8.28 15.39 2.73
C GLU A 382 7.23 15.80 1.68
N GLY A 383 7.68 16.26 0.50
CA GLY A 383 6.84 16.54 -0.67
C GLY A 383 5.95 15.36 -1.10
N ALA A 384 6.50 14.14 -1.25
CA ALA A 384 5.73 12.95 -1.63
C ALA A 384 4.63 12.59 -0.61
N THR A 385 4.84 12.94 0.66
CA THR A 385 3.83 12.77 1.70
C THR A 385 2.84 13.93 1.77
N ALA A 386 3.22 15.12 1.27
CA ALA A 386 2.40 16.31 1.32
C ALA A 386 1.24 16.30 0.31
N PHE A 387 1.46 15.68 -0.84
CA PHE A 387 0.51 15.66 -1.93
C PHE A 387 -0.07 14.26 -2.19
N VAL A 388 -1.26 14.28 -2.78
CA VAL A 388 -1.98 13.16 -3.35
C VAL A 388 -1.97 13.35 -4.85
N ARG A 389 -1.56 12.32 -5.57
CA ARG A 389 -1.57 12.34 -7.03
C ARG A 389 -2.97 12.01 -7.55
N VAL A 390 -3.44 12.80 -8.51
CA VAL A 390 -4.67 12.47 -9.26
C VAL A 390 -4.27 11.62 -10.46
N PRO A 391 -4.65 10.33 -10.53
CA PRO A 391 -4.37 9.50 -11.70
C PRO A 391 -5.27 9.90 -12.88
N VAL A 392 -4.73 9.82 -14.09
CA VAL A 392 -5.56 9.78 -15.31
C VAL A 392 -6.32 8.45 -15.36
N SER A 393 -7.50 8.42 -15.97
CA SER A 393 -8.42 7.26 -15.90
C SER A 393 -7.75 5.90 -16.18
N PRO A 394 -6.91 5.70 -17.22
CA PRO A 394 -6.22 4.43 -17.45
C PRO A 394 -5.26 4.00 -16.32
N GLN A 395 -4.66 4.96 -15.59
CA GLN A 395 -3.77 4.69 -14.45
C GLN A 395 -4.52 4.18 -13.21
N ILE A 396 -5.85 4.29 -13.17
CA ILE A 396 -6.67 3.77 -12.05
C ILE A 396 -6.53 2.25 -11.99
N TYR A 397 -6.62 1.55 -13.12
CA TYR A 397 -6.43 0.09 -13.18
C TYR A 397 -5.05 -0.31 -12.65
N ASP A 398 -3.98 0.37 -13.09
CA ASP A 398 -2.60 0.07 -12.67
C ASP A 398 -2.39 0.24 -11.18
N THR A 399 -2.94 1.32 -10.63
CA THR A 399 -2.90 1.60 -9.19
C THR A 399 -3.66 0.53 -8.40
N LEU A 400 -4.79 0.05 -8.92
CA LEU A 400 -5.57 -1.02 -8.31
C LEU A 400 -4.87 -2.37 -8.41
N VAL A 401 -4.25 -2.73 -9.53
CA VAL A 401 -3.42 -3.93 -9.67
C VAL A 401 -2.32 -3.92 -8.61
N TYR A 402 -1.58 -2.81 -8.48
CA TYR A 402 -0.53 -2.68 -7.49
C TYR A 402 -1.02 -2.91 -6.05
N ALA A 403 -2.15 -2.29 -5.70
CA ALA A 403 -2.70 -2.36 -4.36
C ALA A 403 -3.38 -3.72 -4.07
N HIS A 404 -4.00 -4.33 -5.07
CA HIS A 404 -4.75 -5.56 -4.96
C HIS A 404 -3.90 -6.82 -5.20
N LYS A 405 -2.63 -6.71 -5.60
CA LYS A 405 -1.76 -7.84 -5.99
C LYS A 405 -1.66 -9.02 -5.01
N ASN A 406 -2.03 -8.82 -3.74
CA ASN A 406 -2.06 -9.87 -2.71
C ASN A 406 -3.48 -10.38 -2.39
N HIS A 407 -4.48 -10.04 -3.21
CA HIS A 407 -5.90 -10.32 -3.02
C HIS A 407 -6.40 -9.94 -1.62
N SER A 408 -5.96 -8.79 -1.13
CA SER A 408 -6.43 -8.23 0.13
C SER A 408 -7.88 -7.77 0.02
N THR A 409 -8.53 -7.54 1.15
CA THR A 409 -9.91 -7.05 1.18
C THR A 409 -10.01 -5.63 0.57
N PRO A 410 -11.20 -5.20 0.12
CA PRO A 410 -11.42 -3.84 -0.38
C PRO A 410 -10.94 -2.75 0.59
N SER A 411 -11.16 -2.92 1.90
CA SER A 411 -10.70 -1.97 2.93
C SER A 411 -9.18 -1.86 3.04
N THR A 412 -8.46 -2.99 2.91
CA THR A 412 -6.99 -2.98 2.89
C THR A 412 -6.48 -2.34 1.60
N THR A 413 -7.10 -2.66 0.47
CA THR A 413 -6.78 -2.04 -0.83
C THR A 413 -6.97 -0.53 -0.78
N LEU A 414 -8.11 -0.05 -0.26
CA LEU A 414 -8.36 1.39 -0.05
C LEU A 414 -7.28 2.02 0.85
N THR A 415 -6.92 1.35 1.95
CA THR A 415 -5.89 1.85 2.89
C THR A 415 -4.53 1.97 2.21
N GLN A 416 -4.18 1.05 1.32
CA GLN A 416 -2.94 1.08 0.55
C GLN A 416 -2.96 2.18 -0.53
N ILE A 417 -4.13 2.46 -1.11
CA ILE A 417 -4.35 3.51 -2.12
C ILE A 417 -4.60 4.88 -1.47
N ARG A 418 -4.53 5.05 -0.13
CA ARG A 418 -4.74 6.35 0.59
C ARG A 418 -3.86 7.54 0.13
N GLN A 419 -3.13 7.38 -0.95
CA GLN A 419 -2.43 8.41 -1.70
C GLN A 419 -3.10 8.80 -3.03
N GLY A 420 -4.34 8.38 -3.31
CA GLY A 420 -4.97 8.59 -4.63
C GLY A 420 -6.46 8.93 -4.59
N TYR A 421 -6.92 9.55 -5.67
CA TYR A 421 -8.30 9.98 -5.96
C TYR A 421 -9.27 8.81 -6.28
N ILE A 422 -8.90 7.57 -5.96
CA ILE A 422 -9.66 6.37 -6.33
C ILE A 422 -10.72 6.11 -5.26
N THR A 423 -11.98 6.06 -5.68
CA THR A 423 -13.13 5.94 -4.77
C THR A 423 -13.43 4.49 -4.38
N TRP A 424 -14.23 4.30 -3.31
CA TRP A 424 -14.65 2.98 -2.86
C TRP A 424 -15.39 2.16 -3.95
N PRO A 425 -16.36 2.72 -4.70
CA PRO A 425 -17.03 1.97 -5.77
C PRO A 425 -16.05 1.45 -6.85
N MET A 426 -15.02 2.22 -7.21
CA MET A 426 -14.02 1.78 -8.18
C MET A 426 -13.21 0.58 -7.68
N ILE A 427 -12.92 0.53 -6.37
CA ILE A 427 -12.23 -0.59 -5.73
C ILE A 427 -13.14 -1.82 -5.67
N GLU A 428 -14.41 -1.66 -5.29
CA GLU A 428 -15.36 -2.77 -5.28
C GLU A 428 -15.56 -3.37 -6.67
N LEU A 429 -15.68 -2.51 -7.70
CA LEU A 429 -15.79 -2.92 -9.09
C LEU A 429 -14.61 -3.82 -9.49
N PHE A 430 -13.39 -3.39 -9.18
CA PHE A 430 -12.18 -4.18 -9.43
C PHE A 430 -12.19 -5.53 -8.69
N HIS A 431 -12.63 -5.56 -7.43
CA HIS A 431 -12.71 -6.81 -6.66
C HIS A 431 -13.75 -7.78 -7.22
N ARG A 432 -14.90 -7.30 -7.70
CA ARG A 432 -15.94 -8.14 -8.32
C ARG A 432 -15.48 -8.76 -9.64
N LEU A 433 -14.62 -8.06 -10.37
CA LEU A 433 -14.03 -8.56 -11.62
C LEU A 433 -12.80 -9.44 -11.39
N CYS A 434 -12.24 -9.48 -10.17
CA CYS A 434 -11.06 -10.26 -9.86
C CYS A 434 -11.40 -11.76 -9.77
N PRO A 435 -10.82 -12.64 -10.61
CA PRO A 435 -11.19 -14.05 -10.67
C PRO A 435 -10.89 -14.80 -9.36
N VAL A 436 -9.81 -14.43 -8.66
CA VAL A 436 -9.43 -15.04 -7.37
C VAL A 436 -10.39 -14.61 -6.27
N CYS A 437 -10.77 -13.33 -6.20
CA CYS A 437 -11.70 -12.86 -5.18
C CYS A 437 -13.10 -13.40 -5.39
N THR A 438 -13.57 -13.43 -6.64
CA THR A 438 -14.90 -13.93 -7.00
C THR A 438 -15.04 -15.43 -6.77
N SER A 439 -13.98 -16.22 -6.99
CA SER A 439 -14.00 -17.65 -6.64
C SER A 439 -14.05 -17.86 -5.12
N ARG A 440 -13.28 -17.09 -4.34
CA ARG A 440 -13.29 -17.16 -2.87
C ARG A 440 -14.64 -16.75 -2.25
N SER A 441 -15.33 -15.76 -2.81
CA SER A 441 -16.63 -15.32 -2.28
C SER A 441 -17.73 -16.35 -2.51
N LYS A 442 -17.70 -17.09 -3.63
CA LYS A 442 -18.66 -18.17 -3.92
C LYS A 442 -18.58 -19.32 -2.93
N VAL A 443 -17.37 -19.63 -2.44
CA VAL A 443 -17.17 -20.70 -1.45
C VAL A 443 -17.72 -20.33 -0.08
N ALA A 444 -17.78 -19.04 0.27
CA ALA A 444 -18.25 -18.59 1.59
C ALA A 444 -19.78 -18.59 1.74
N THR A 445 -20.52 -18.71 0.65
CA THR A 445 -22.01 -18.69 0.64
C THR A 445 -22.63 -20.08 0.63
N HIS A 446 -21.81 -21.14 0.60
CA HIS A 446 -22.21 -22.53 0.79
C HIS A 446 -21.73 -23.01 2.16
#